data_AF-A0A9W7EEI1-F1
#
_entry.id   AF-A0A9W7EEI1-F1
#
_cell.length_a   1.000
_cell.length_b   1.000
_cell.length_c   1.000
_cell.angle_alpha   90.00
_cell.angle_beta   90.00
_cell.angle_gamma   90.00
#
_symmetry.space_group_name_H-M   'P 1'
#
loop_
_entity.id
_entity.type
_entity.pdbx_description
1 polymer ?
#
loop_
_entity_poly.entity_id
_entity_poly.type
_entity_poly.pdbx_seq_one_letter_code
_entity_poly.pdbx_strand_id
1 'polypeptide(L)'
;LNSLLSSSPNFRLYSIDMLASCEYLPQELTECVSESCEVYPIDEDSVPPEVIKVDSRQYEFDLDGWARWDMPTEDYYDTQDVPESFTGYDGSVVWKFIHEKIAFKPSTFVCGSWRRDFNNAISGLHSSISCHILMSIEEKLEDGEGDVDGLVFREEFDRRLGTKEHVENLYFTYLLLLGAVREARHRLLEDCDSNFDGAEDLKHLLSQPIWDESVIDCAAEQMRKHGTKEDDTFWKARMRTRELMRIMNCVQCNKCRLHGKIGVLGLSTALQILLGKSGTGVDRQVISKLHRVELAALLTTTGKLGRAVMFYEDRIKGGGMGGG
;
A
#
# COMPACT_ATOMS: atom_id res chain seq x y z
N LEU A 1 -5.13 -15.14 1.97
CA LEU A 1 -4.48 -13.87 2.35
C LEU A 1 -5.40 -12.99 3.20
N ASN A 2 -6.56 -12.53 2.72
CA ASN A 2 -7.44 -11.65 3.54
C ASN A 2 -7.78 -12.21 4.92
N SER A 3 -8.12 -13.49 5.03
CA SER A 3 -8.37 -14.15 6.33
C SER A 3 -7.20 -13.98 7.30
N LEU A 4 -5.96 -14.20 6.83
CA LEU A 4 -4.74 -14.03 7.63
C LEU A 4 -4.56 -12.57 8.05
N LEU A 5 -4.77 -11.64 7.11
CA LEU A 5 -4.62 -10.20 7.35
C LEU A 5 -5.64 -9.65 8.35
N SER A 6 -6.83 -10.25 8.46
CA SER A 6 -7.86 -9.83 9.41
C SER A 6 -7.76 -10.53 10.77
N SER A 7 -7.31 -11.79 10.79
CA SER A 7 -7.28 -12.58 12.03
C SER A 7 -6.01 -12.35 12.86
N SER A 8 -4.86 -12.18 12.21
CA SER A 8 -3.57 -12.17 12.90
C SER A 8 -3.18 -10.77 13.38
N PRO A 9 -2.89 -10.60 14.69
CA PRO A 9 -2.32 -9.36 15.23
C PRO A 9 -1.00 -8.96 14.57
N ASN A 10 -0.22 -9.94 14.07
CA ASN A 10 1.05 -9.66 13.40
C ASN A 10 0.89 -8.94 12.06
N PHE A 11 -0.30 -8.98 11.45
CA PHE A 11 -0.56 -8.37 10.15
C PHE A 11 -1.58 -7.23 10.18
N ARG A 12 -2.47 -7.20 11.19
CA ARG A 12 -3.51 -6.16 11.29
C ARG A 12 -3.15 -4.97 12.18
N LEU A 13 -2.21 -5.14 13.12
CA LEU A 13 -1.81 -4.12 14.08
C LEU A 13 -0.58 -3.35 13.61
N TYR A 14 -0.71 -2.02 13.61
CA TYR A 14 0.32 -1.10 13.13
C TYR A 14 0.64 -0.04 14.17
N SER A 15 1.92 0.05 14.55
CA SER A 15 2.48 1.18 15.29
C SER A 15 3.01 2.21 14.27
N ILE A 16 2.24 3.27 14.05
CA ILE A 16 2.50 4.30 13.04
C ILE A 16 2.17 5.68 13.61
N ASP A 17 3.00 6.68 13.34
CA ASP A 17 2.76 8.06 13.73
C ASP A 17 1.61 8.70 12.94
N MET A 18 0.46 8.86 13.60
CA MET A 18 -0.72 9.54 13.07
C MET A 18 -0.78 11.04 13.44
N LEU A 19 0.16 11.53 14.25
CA LEU A 19 0.18 12.90 14.77
C LEU A 19 1.22 13.80 14.08
N ALA A 20 2.08 13.24 13.22
CA ALA A 20 3.05 14.02 12.45
C ALA A 20 2.40 15.19 11.69
N SER A 21 3.06 16.35 11.71
CA SER A 21 2.59 17.53 11.00
C SER A 21 2.77 17.40 9.48
N CYS A 22 1.89 18.04 8.72
CA CYS A 22 2.07 18.23 7.29
C CYS A 22 3.20 19.23 6.98
N GLU A 23 4.11 18.89 6.07
CA GLU A 23 5.25 19.73 5.68
C GLU A 23 5.08 20.41 4.30
N TYR A 24 4.10 20.00 3.49
CA TYR A 24 3.99 20.43 2.08
C TYR A 24 2.79 21.32 1.77
N LEU A 25 1.66 21.07 2.43
CA LEU A 25 0.38 21.68 2.13
C LEU A 25 -0.09 22.53 3.32
N PRO A 26 -0.61 23.74 3.08
CA PRO A 26 -1.23 24.52 4.15
C PRO A 26 -2.39 23.70 4.74
N GLN A 27 -2.40 23.56 6.05
CA GLN A 27 -3.50 22.92 6.76
C GLN A 27 -4.58 23.96 7.01
N GLU A 28 -5.81 23.67 6.60
CA GLU A 28 -6.97 24.46 7.01
C GLU A 28 -7.29 24.17 8.48
N LEU A 29 -7.77 25.18 9.21
CA LEU A 29 -8.20 25.04 10.61
C LEU A 29 -9.42 24.14 10.77
N THR A 30 -10.21 23.97 9.69
CA THR A 30 -11.34 23.06 9.63
C THR A 30 -10.84 21.64 9.38
N GLU A 31 -10.80 20.86 10.46
CA GLU A 31 -10.55 19.42 10.40
C GLU A 31 -11.65 18.72 9.59
N CYS A 32 -11.34 17.53 9.05
CA CYS A 32 -12.34 16.68 8.42
C CYS A 32 -13.27 16.11 9.51
N VAL A 33 -14.36 16.79 9.82
CA VAL A 33 -15.28 16.47 10.94
C VAL A 33 -16.27 15.34 10.61
N SER A 34 -15.91 14.43 9.71
CA SER A 34 -16.78 13.28 9.41
C SER A 34 -16.49 12.17 10.41
N GLU A 35 -17.52 11.63 11.07
CA GLU A 35 -17.40 10.44 11.94
C GLU A 35 -16.72 9.27 11.19
N SER A 36 -16.92 9.19 9.86
CA SER A 36 -16.29 8.18 9.00
C SER A 36 -14.75 8.29 8.91
N CYS A 37 -14.17 9.42 9.33
CA CYS A 37 -12.74 9.71 9.31
C CYS A 37 -12.07 9.59 10.68
N GLU A 38 -12.81 9.38 11.76
CA GLU A 38 -12.25 9.22 13.11
C GLU A 38 -11.46 7.91 13.21
N VAL A 39 -10.29 8.00 13.85
CA VAL A 39 -9.38 6.87 14.09
C VAL A 39 -8.74 7.08 15.44
N TYR A 40 -8.88 6.08 16.31
CA TYR A 40 -8.30 6.09 17.65
C TYR A 40 -7.32 4.92 17.79
N PRO A 41 -6.25 5.09 18.57
CA PRO A 41 -5.43 3.95 18.95
C PRO A 41 -6.27 2.97 19.79
N ILE A 42 -5.98 1.69 19.63
CA ILE A 42 -6.59 0.64 20.48
C ILE A 42 -5.96 0.64 21.87
N ASP A 43 -6.68 0.13 22.86
CA ASP A 43 -6.16 -0.02 24.22
C ASP A 43 -4.88 -0.87 24.23
N GLU A 44 -3.87 -0.45 25.01
CA GLU A 44 -2.58 -1.15 25.12
C GLU A 44 -2.75 -2.62 25.53
N ASP A 45 -3.70 -2.90 26.44
CA ASP A 45 -4.04 -4.25 26.90
C ASP A 45 -4.59 -5.17 25.79
N SER A 46 -5.06 -4.57 24.68
CA SER A 46 -5.55 -5.31 23.50
C SER A 46 -4.42 -5.70 22.54
N VAL A 47 -3.22 -5.15 22.70
CA VAL A 47 -2.06 -5.46 21.86
C VAL A 47 -1.30 -6.65 22.46
N PRO A 48 -1.09 -7.76 21.70
CA PRO A 48 -0.35 -8.90 22.23
C PRO A 48 1.08 -8.52 22.66
N PRO A 49 1.56 -8.98 23.85
CA PRO A 49 2.88 -8.59 24.36
C PRO A 49 4.05 -8.94 23.44
N GLU A 50 3.93 -10.01 22.64
CA GLU A 50 4.97 -10.39 21.68
C GLU A 50 5.06 -9.40 20.51
N VAL A 51 3.94 -8.80 20.07
CA VAL A 51 3.94 -7.74 19.04
C VAL A 51 4.67 -6.51 19.58
N ILE A 52 4.30 -6.05 20.78
CA ILE A 52 4.94 -4.91 21.45
C ILE A 52 6.45 -5.12 21.56
N LYS A 53 6.86 -6.30 22.05
CA LYS A 53 8.27 -6.66 22.27
C LYS A 53 9.07 -6.75 20.96
N VAL A 54 8.46 -7.18 19.87
CA VAL A 54 9.11 -7.20 18.54
C VAL A 54 9.28 -5.76 18.04
N ASP A 55 8.21 -4.98 18.04
CA ASP A 55 8.22 -3.61 17.49
C ASP A 55 9.12 -2.68 18.32
N SER A 56 9.17 -2.85 19.66
CA SER A 56 10.01 -2.05 20.56
C SER A 56 11.52 -2.30 20.35
N ARG A 57 11.89 -3.47 19.79
CA ARG A 57 13.29 -3.79 19.44
C ARG A 57 13.63 -3.39 18.01
N GLN A 58 12.61 -3.28 17.17
CA GLN A 58 12.72 -2.92 15.76
C GLN A 58 12.55 -1.41 15.61
N TYR A 59 13.47 -0.62 16.18
CA TYR A 59 13.43 0.85 16.11
C TYR A 59 14.50 1.45 15.20
N GLU A 60 15.50 0.66 14.78
CA GLU A 60 16.58 1.14 13.92
C GLU A 60 16.05 1.42 12.52
N PHE A 61 16.55 2.46 11.85
CA PHE A 61 16.24 2.71 10.45
C PHE A 61 17.38 3.44 9.76
N ASP A 62 17.46 3.27 8.44
CA ASP A 62 18.41 3.98 7.61
C ASP A 62 17.88 5.37 7.25
N LEU A 63 18.66 6.42 7.52
CA LEU A 63 18.32 7.79 7.15
C LEU A 63 18.11 7.97 5.64
N ASP A 64 18.73 7.14 4.81
CA ASP A 64 18.57 7.14 3.35
C ASP A 64 17.85 5.89 2.82
N GLY A 65 17.12 5.18 3.69
CA GLY A 65 16.35 3.97 3.36
C GLY A 65 15.09 4.23 2.52
N TRP A 66 14.45 3.15 2.08
CA TRP A 66 13.25 3.16 1.24
C TRP A 66 11.95 3.27 2.03
N ALA A 67 11.79 2.43 3.06
CA ALA A 67 10.49 2.09 3.63
C ALA A 67 10.20 2.80 4.96
N ARG A 68 11.01 2.56 5.98
CA ARG A 68 10.86 3.17 7.30
C ARG A 68 11.91 4.24 7.56
N TRP A 69 11.50 5.38 8.13
CA TRP A 69 12.42 6.43 8.58
C TRP A 69 11.95 7.14 9.85
N ASP A 70 10.94 6.60 10.50
CA ASP A 70 10.42 7.00 11.79
C ASP A 70 10.48 5.83 12.78
N MET A 71 10.60 6.18 14.06
CA MET A 71 10.56 5.20 15.14
C MET A 71 9.12 4.69 15.34
N PRO A 72 8.94 3.46 15.86
CA PRO A 72 7.62 3.00 16.28
C PRO A 72 7.05 3.94 17.35
N THR A 73 5.74 4.18 17.28
CA THR A 73 4.96 4.87 18.31
C THR A 73 4.50 3.89 19.39
N GLU A 74 4.07 4.41 20.54
CA GLU A 74 3.39 3.61 21.57
C GLU A 74 1.95 3.28 21.15
N ASP A 75 1.34 4.13 20.31
CA ASP A 75 0.00 3.94 19.77
C ASP A 75 -0.05 2.82 18.71
N TYR A 76 -1.03 1.93 18.84
CA TYR A 76 -1.35 0.89 17.86
C TYR A 76 -2.72 1.14 17.23
N TYR A 77 -2.82 0.89 15.93
CA TYR A 77 -4.06 0.99 15.17
C TYR A 77 -4.40 -0.37 14.57
N ASP A 78 -5.66 -0.78 14.71
CA ASP A 78 -6.16 -2.03 14.17
C ASP A 78 -6.89 -1.79 12.85
N THR A 79 -6.35 -2.36 11.77
CA THR A 79 -6.95 -2.26 10.43
C THR A 79 -8.27 -3.03 10.29
N GLN A 80 -8.61 -3.91 11.24
CA GLN A 80 -9.92 -4.53 11.30
C GLN A 80 -10.99 -3.55 11.81
N ASP A 81 -10.67 -2.76 12.84
CA ASP A 81 -11.61 -1.80 13.44
C ASP A 81 -11.79 -0.57 12.54
N VAL A 82 -10.75 -0.25 11.76
CA VAL A 82 -10.74 0.87 10.82
C VAL A 82 -10.46 0.32 9.41
N PRO A 83 -11.45 -0.28 8.71
CA PRO A 83 -11.25 -0.76 7.35
C PRO A 83 -11.16 0.40 6.34
N GLU A 84 -10.56 0.13 5.16
CA GLU A 84 -10.53 1.08 4.05
C GLU A 84 -11.94 1.23 3.47
N SER A 85 -12.49 2.45 3.48
CA SER A 85 -13.88 2.69 3.07
C SER A 85 -14.05 4.07 2.44
N PHE A 86 -15.23 4.33 1.89
CA PHE A 86 -15.64 5.68 1.48
C PHE A 86 -15.85 6.55 2.73
N THR A 87 -15.28 7.76 2.71
CA THR A 87 -15.33 8.74 3.80
C THR A 87 -15.80 10.13 3.35
N GLY A 88 -16.11 10.29 2.05
CA GLY A 88 -16.36 11.60 1.45
C GLY A 88 -15.12 12.49 1.30
N TYR A 89 -13.93 12.05 1.73
CA TYR A 89 -12.70 12.82 1.56
C TYR A 89 -12.30 12.93 0.08
N ASP A 90 -12.13 14.15 -0.41
CA ASP A 90 -11.75 14.43 -1.80
C ASP A 90 -10.30 14.01 -2.10
N GLY A 91 -9.35 14.47 -1.28
CA GLY A 91 -7.92 14.13 -1.42
C GLY A 91 -7.26 14.59 -2.73
N SER A 92 -7.97 15.32 -3.61
CA SER A 92 -7.47 15.69 -4.95
C SER A 92 -6.21 16.55 -4.89
N VAL A 93 -6.10 17.44 -3.90
CA VAL A 93 -4.92 18.29 -3.68
C VAL A 93 -3.68 17.46 -3.36
N VAL A 94 -3.83 16.42 -2.53
CA VAL A 94 -2.75 15.49 -2.17
C VAL A 94 -2.32 14.69 -3.39
N TRP A 95 -3.27 14.09 -4.13
CA TRP A 95 -2.94 13.33 -5.34
C TRP A 95 -2.32 14.19 -6.43
N LYS A 96 -2.79 15.42 -6.61
CA LYS A 96 -2.18 16.38 -7.53
C LYS A 96 -0.72 16.66 -7.14
N PHE A 97 -0.43 16.86 -5.86
CA PHE A 97 0.94 17.03 -5.39
C PHE A 97 1.78 15.79 -5.67
N ILE A 98 1.25 14.59 -5.39
CA ILE A 98 1.92 13.32 -5.66
C ILE A 98 2.27 13.21 -7.16
N HIS A 99 1.30 13.35 -8.05
CA HIS A 99 1.51 13.15 -9.49
C HIS A 99 2.31 14.27 -10.16
N GLU A 100 2.27 15.51 -9.65
CA GLU A 100 3.00 16.63 -10.26
C GLU A 100 4.40 16.87 -9.68
N LYS A 101 4.62 16.54 -8.40
CA LYS A 101 5.85 16.93 -7.65
C LYS A 101 6.68 15.74 -7.21
N ILE A 102 6.05 14.64 -6.80
CA ILE A 102 6.75 13.45 -6.30
C ILE A 102 7.04 12.48 -7.44
N ALA A 103 6.01 12.17 -8.23
CA ALA A 103 6.13 11.37 -9.44
C ALA A 103 7.01 12.09 -10.49
N PHE A 104 7.56 11.31 -11.41
CA PHE A 104 8.44 11.83 -12.45
C PHE A 104 7.62 12.41 -13.61
N LYS A 105 8.08 13.52 -14.19
CA LYS A 105 7.39 14.15 -15.33
C LYS A 105 7.50 13.27 -16.58
N PRO A 106 6.43 13.12 -17.39
CA PRO A 106 6.49 12.30 -18.60
C PRO A 106 7.57 12.71 -19.61
N SER A 107 7.91 14.00 -19.67
CA SER A 107 9.00 14.52 -20.49
C SER A 107 10.38 13.99 -20.10
N THR A 108 10.53 13.40 -18.91
CA THR A 108 11.77 12.76 -18.45
C THR A 108 11.83 11.27 -18.80
N PHE A 109 10.79 10.72 -19.41
CA PHE A 109 10.74 9.31 -19.76
C PHE A 109 11.48 9.05 -21.06
N VAL A 110 12.55 8.25 -20.97
CA VAL A 110 13.08 7.53 -22.13
C VAL A 110 12.28 6.24 -22.31
N CYS A 111 12.26 5.67 -23.53
CA CYS A 111 11.61 4.37 -23.76
C CYS A 111 12.18 3.30 -22.81
N GLY A 112 11.30 2.65 -22.03
CA GLY A 112 11.70 1.69 -21.01
C GLY A 112 12.48 2.33 -19.86
N SER A 113 11.95 3.43 -19.31
CA SER A 113 12.49 4.12 -18.14
C SER A 113 11.82 3.63 -16.86
N TRP A 114 12.63 3.31 -15.84
CA TRP A 114 12.16 2.90 -14.51
C TRP A 114 11.32 4.00 -13.84
N ARG A 115 11.48 5.27 -14.26
CA ARG A 115 10.65 6.38 -13.78
C ARG A 115 9.19 6.21 -14.17
N ARG A 116 8.94 5.64 -15.35
CA ARG A 116 7.58 5.28 -15.78
C ARG A 116 7.05 4.14 -14.92
N ASP A 117 7.85 3.10 -14.70
CA ASP A 117 7.45 1.98 -13.83
C ASP A 117 7.12 2.45 -12.40
N PHE A 118 7.91 3.38 -11.86
CA PHE A 118 7.66 4.01 -10.56
C PHE A 118 6.33 4.79 -10.55
N ASN A 119 6.07 5.59 -11.58
CA ASN A 119 4.80 6.30 -11.70
C ASN A 119 3.61 5.34 -11.87
N ASN A 120 3.78 4.25 -12.61
CA ASN A 120 2.76 3.21 -12.77
C ASN A 120 2.45 2.57 -11.42
N ALA A 121 3.46 2.31 -10.59
CA ALA A 121 3.28 1.78 -9.23
C ALA A 121 2.46 2.73 -8.33
N ILE A 122 2.76 4.03 -8.37
CA ILE A 122 1.98 5.06 -7.64
C ILE A 122 0.55 5.11 -8.16
N SER A 123 0.38 5.14 -9.49
CA SER A 123 -0.94 5.18 -10.11
C SER A 123 -1.76 3.93 -9.78
N GLY A 124 -1.16 2.74 -9.72
CA GLY A 124 -1.89 1.53 -9.36
C GLY A 124 -2.27 1.47 -7.88
N LEU A 125 -1.46 2.07 -6.99
CA LEU A 125 -1.87 2.27 -5.59
C LEU A 125 -3.09 3.22 -5.51
N HIS A 126 -3.11 4.29 -6.30
CA HIS A 126 -4.27 5.19 -6.41
C HIS A 126 -5.51 4.47 -6.96
N SER A 127 -5.34 3.64 -8.01
CA SER A 127 -6.41 2.79 -8.55
C SER A 127 -6.93 1.81 -7.50
N SER A 128 -6.05 1.21 -6.69
CA SER A 128 -6.45 0.30 -5.60
C SER A 128 -7.36 1.00 -4.61
N ILE A 129 -6.95 2.18 -4.12
CA ILE A 129 -7.76 2.99 -3.19
C ILE A 129 -9.11 3.33 -3.82
N SER A 130 -9.12 3.67 -5.11
CA SER A 130 -10.35 3.93 -5.85
C SER A 130 -11.28 2.71 -5.89
N CYS A 131 -10.76 1.49 -6.08
CA CYS A 131 -11.56 0.27 -5.99
C CYS A 131 -12.17 0.07 -4.60
N HIS A 132 -11.41 0.26 -3.51
CA HIS A 132 -11.94 0.09 -2.14
C HIS A 132 -13.00 1.14 -1.80
N ILE A 133 -12.82 2.37 -2.27
CA ILE A 133 -13.86 3.41 -2.17
C ILE A 133 -15.13 2.96 -2.90
N LEU A 134 -15.01 2.43 -4.11
CA LEU A 134 -16.17 1.96 -4.88
C LEU A 134 -16.86 0.77 -4.23
N MET A 135 -16.11 -0.21 -3.70
CA MET A 135 -16.69 -1.31 -2.91
C MET A 135 -17.53 -0.77 -1.76
N SER A 136 -16.99 0.18 -1.00
CA SER A 136 -17.70 0.78 0.12
C SER A 136 -18.91 1.63 -0.31
N ILE A 137 -18.84 2.35 -1.43
CA ILE A 137 -20.01 3.07 -1.97
C ILE A 137 -21.13 2.09 -2.33
N GLU A 138 -20.77 0.96 -2.96
CA GLU A 138 -21.74 -0.07 -3.33
C GLU A 138 -22.44 -0.67 -2.11
N GLU A 139 -21.67 -1.09 -1.11
CA GLU A 139 -22.19 -1.61 0.18
C GLU A 139 -23.14 -0.59 0.84
N LYS A 140 -22.72 0.68 0.92
CA LYS A 140 -23.52 1.75 1.54
C LYS A 140 -24.79 2.10 0.78
N LEU A 141 -24.76 2.02 -0.56
CA LEU A 141 -25.95 2.21 -1.39
C LEU A 141 -26.96 1.07 -1.20
N GLU A 142 -26.47 -0.17 -1.04
CA GLU A 142 -27.31 -1.34 -0.74
C GLU A 142 -27.94 -1.24 0.65
N ASP A 143 -27.19 -0.74 1.64
CA ASP A 143 -27.65 -0.54 3.02
C ASP A 143 -28.50 0.72 3.22
N GLY A 144 -28.53 1.62 2.23
CA GLY A 144 -29.28 2.88 2.29
C GLY A 144 -28.68 3.91 3.26
N GLU A 145 -27.35 3.95 3.38
CA GLU A 145 -26.66 4.94 4.21
C GLU A 145 -26.73 6.35 3.60
N GLY A 146 -27.01 7.36 4.44
CA GLY A 146 -27.23 8.73 3.97
C GLY A 146 -25.97 9.47 3.52
N ASP A 147 -24.77 8.98 3.82
CA ASP A 147 -23.52 9.63 3.42
C ASP A 147 -23.15 9.37 1.95
N VAL A 148 -23.86 8.45 1.29
CA VAL A 148 -23.81 8.23 -0.17
C VAL A 148 -25.04 8.76 -0.90
N ASP A 149 -25.90 9.53 -0.21
CA ASP A 149 -27.10 10.13 -0.82
C ASP A 149 -26.75 10.99 -2.03
N GLY A 150 -27.32 10.63 -3.18
CA GLY A 150 -27.10 11.33 -4.46
C GLY A 150 -25.88 10.88 -5.24
N LEU A 151 -25.08 9.93 -4.73
CA LEU A 151 -24.04 9.29 -5.54
C LEU A 151 -24.68 8.29 -6.53
N VAL A 152 -24.15 8.28 -7.75
CA VAL A 152 -24.49 7.28 -8.77
C VAL A 152 -23.28 6.39 -8.97
N PHE A 153 -23.38 5.11 -8.57
CA PHE A 153 -22.25 4.17 -8.60
C PHE A 153 -21.54 4.11 -9.96
N ARG A 154 -22.30 4.10 -11.06
CA ARG A 154 -21.71 4.07 -12.41
C ARG A 154 -20.88 5.31 -12.72
N GLU A 155 -21.35 6.48 -12.32
CA GLU A 155 -20.60 7.74 -12.53
C GLU A 155 -19.33 7.77 -11.69
N GLU A 156 -19.39 7.32 -10.44
CA GLU A 156 -18.22 7.19 -9.58
C GLU A 156 -17.21 6.16 -10.12
N PHE A 157 -17.70 5.04 -10.66
CA PHE A 157 -16.86 4.03 -11.29
C PHE A 157 -16.15 4.60 -12.51
N ASP A 158 -16.88 5.21 -13.45
CA ASP A 158 -16.31 5.78 -14.68
C ASP A 158 -15.33 6.90 -14.37
N ARG A 159 -15.66 7.77 -13.40
CA ARG A 159 -14.78 8.86 -12.96
C ARG A 159 -13.45 8.36 -12.39
N ARG A 160 -13.45 7.25 -11.65
CA ARG A 160 -12.28 6.74 -10.94
C ARG A 160 -11.48 5.73 -11.77
N LEU A 161 -12.15 4.82 -12.47
CA LEU A 161 -11.55 3.66 -13.13
C LEU A 161 -11.85 3.58 -14.63
N GLY A 162 -12.58 4.54 -15.21
CA GLY A 162 -12.99 4.50 -16.63
C GLY A 162 -11.85 4.63 -17.64
N THR A 163 -10.61 4.93 -17.20
CA THR A 163 -9.44 4.98 -18.08
C THR A 163 -8.66 3.67 -18.01
N LYS A 164 -8.41 3.06 -19.17
CA LYS A 164 -7.65 1.79 -19.31
C LYS A 164 -6.30 1.81 -18.57
N GLU A 165 -5.61 2.95 -18.59
CA GLU A 165 -4.31 3.13 -17.92
C GLU A 165 -4.40 2.91 -16.40
N HIS A 166 -5.50 3.31 -15.74
CA HIS A 166 -5.67 3.10 -14.30
C HIS A 166 -5.69 1.61 -13.95
N VAL A 167 -6.31 0.81 -14.82
CA VAL A 167 -6.46 -0.64 -14.67
C VAL A 167 -5.14 -1.34 -14.97
N GLU A 168 -4.46 -0.96 -16.06
CA GLU A 168 -3.12 -1.49 -16.39
C GLU A 168 -2.13 -1.22 -15.25
N ASN A 169 -2.18 -0.03 -14.66
CA ASN A 169 -1.34 0.34 -13.52
C ASN A 169 -1.72 -0.43 -12.24
N LEU A 170 -3.00 -0.71 -12.01
CA LEU A 170 -3.46 -1.56 -10.91
C LEU A 170 -2.84 -2.96 -11.01
N TYR A 171 -2.94 -3.60 -12.18
CA TYR A 171 -2.35 -4.92 -12.45
C TYR A 171 -0.83 -4.91 -12.34
N PHE A 172 -0.17 -3.90 -12.92
CA PHE A 172 1.28 -3.74 -12.83
C PHE A 172 1.74 -3.68 -11.37
N THR A 173 1.05 -2.89 -10.55
CA THR A 173 1.38 -2.70 -9.13
C THR A 173 1.13 -3.98 -8.33
N TYR A 174 0.04 -4.70 -8.63
CA TYR A 174 -0.24 -5.97 -8.00
C TYR A 174 0.84 -7.01 -8.28
N LEU A 175 1.25 -7.16 -9.55
CA LEU A 175 2.34 -8.06 -9.92
C LEU A 175 3.67 -7.64 -9.29
N LEU A 176 3.94 -6.33 -9.19
CA LEU A 176 5.14 -5.82 -8.54
C LEU A 176 5.20 -6.23 -7.05
N LEU A 177 4.09 -6.09 -6.32
CA LEU A 177 4.03 -6.48 -4.91
C LEU A 177 4.07 -8.01 -4.73
N LEU A 178 3.42 -8.78 -5.60
CA LEU A 178 3.54 -10.25 -5.60
C LEU A 178 5.00 -10.68 -5.82
N GLY A 179 5.72 -10.03 -6.74
CA GLY A 179 7.14 -10.27 -6.97
C GLY A 179 7.95 -10.02 -5.70
N ALA A 180 7.68 -8.94 -4.97
CA ALA A 180 8.36 -8.67 -3.71
C ALA A 180 8.04 -9.71 -2.62
N VAL A 181 6.78 -10.15 -2.50
CA VAL A 181 6.42 -11.23 -1.55
C VAL A 181 7.13 -12.53 -1.91
N ARG A 182 7.25 -12.86 -3.20
CA ARG A 182 8.00 -14.03 -3.67
C ARG A 182 9.48 -13.96 -3.27
N GLU A 183 10.12 -12.82 -3.48
CA GLU A 183 11.53 -12.61 -3.09
C GLU A 183 11.72 -12.66 -1.57
N ALA A 184 10.73 -12.20 -0.79
CA ALA A 184 10.73 -12.27 0.67
C ALA A 184 10.28 -13.63 1.24
N ARG A 185 9.87 -14.60 0.39
CA ARG A 185 9.27 -15.88 0.81
C ARG A 185 10.11 -16.63 1.84
N HIS A 186 11.43 -16.70 1.65
CA HIS A 186 12.31 -17.38 2.60
C HIS A 186 12.28 -16.73 3.98
N ARG A 187 12.43 -15.40 4.03
CA ARG A 187 12.39 -14.63 5.28
C ARG A 187 11.04 -14.74 5.98
N LEU A 188 9.94 -14.68 5.23
CA LEU A 188 8.60 -14.84 5.79
C LEU A 188 8.40 -16.24 6.39
N LEU A 189 8.96 -17.29 5.78
CA LEU A 189 8.93 -18.65 6.33
C LEU A 189 9.79 -18.79 7.59
N GLU A 190 10.98 -18.17 7.62
CA GLU A 190 11.83 -18.12 8.82
C GLU A 190 11.11 -17.44 9.99
N ASP A 191 10.40 -16.33 9.75
CA ASP A 191 9.61 -15.66 10.78
C ASP A 191 8.52 -16.59 11.35
N CYS A 192 7.98 -17.51 10.54
CA CYS A 192 6.98 -18.49 10.98
C CYS A 192 7.55 -19.56 11.94
N ASP A 193 8.87 -19.75 12.01
CA ASP A 193 9.49 -20.68 12.96
C ASP A 193 9.37 -20.19 14.42
N SER A 194 9.13 -18.88 14.61
CA SER A 194 8.78 -18.32 15.92
C SER A 194 7.36 -18.68 16.39
N ASN A 195 6.56 -19.34 15.54
CA ASN A 195 5.21 -19.81 15.82
C ASN A 195 4.26 -18.70 16.32
N PHE A 196 4.33 -17.54 15.70
CA PHE A 196 3.42 -16.42 15.97
C PHE A 196 1.99 -16.74 15.49
N ASP A 197 1.00 -15.99 15.99
CA ASP A 197 -0.41 -16.15 15.59
C ASP A 197 -0.62 -15.88 14.08
N GLY A 198 -1.09 -16.88 13.32
CA GLY A 198 -1.20 -16.82 11.86
C GLY A 198 0.00 -17.39 11.08
N ALA A 199 1.02 -17.94 11.76
CA ALA A 199 2.19 -18.54 11.10
C ALA A 199 1.82 -19.71 10.16
N GLU A 200 0.91 -20.60 10.57
CA GLU A 200 0.49 -21.74 9.74
C GLU A 200 -0.32 -21.30 8.50
N ASP A 201 -1.19 -20.29 8.67
CA ASP A 201 -1.93 -19.68 7.56
C ASP A 201 -0.98 -19.02 6.55
N LEU A 202 0.08 -18.35 7.04
CA LEU A 202 1.12 -17.77 6.19
C LEU A 202 1.93 -18.86 5.47
N LYS A 203 2.35 -19.94 6.16
CA LYS A 203 3.02 -21.08 5.53
C LYS A 203 2.17 -21.68 4.42
N HIS A 204 0.88 -21.90 4.68
CA HIS A 204 -0.06 -22.42 3.68
C HIS A 204 -0.25 -21.45 2.49
N LEU A 205 -0.31 -20.14 2.75
CA LEU A 205 -0.35 -19.14 1.68
C LEU A 205 0.92 -19.20 0.83
N LEU A 206 2.10 -19.26 1.45
CA LEU A 206 3.39 -19.29 0.78
C LEU A 206 3.73 -20.64 0.14
N SER A 207 2.98 -21.71 0.43
CA SER A 207 3.14 -23.00 -0.23
C SER A 207 2.32 -23.14 -1.52
N GLN A 208 1.46 -22.16 -1.84
CA GLN A 208 0.62 -22.22 -3.04
C GLN A 208 1.47 -22.21 -4.34
N PRO A 209 1.08 -22.94 -5.39
CA PRO A 209 1.84 -23.03 -6.65
C PRO A 209 2.00 -21.69 -7.39
N ILE A 210 1.13 -20.71 -7.10
CA ILE A 210 1.17 -19.40 -7.74
C ILE A 210 2.54 -18.74 -7.62
N TRP A 211 3.28 -18.97 -6.52
CA TRP A 211 4.61 -18.41 -6.27
C TRP A 211 5.70 -18.95 -7.20
N ASP A 212 5.42 -20.01 -7.97
CA ASP A 212 6.34 -20.58 -8.93
C ASP A 212 6.02 -20.14 -10.37
N GLU A 213 4.91 -19.44 -10.58
CA GLU A 213 4.50 -18.91 -11.88
C GLU A 213 5.37 -17.72 -12.32
N SER A 214 5.93 -17.78 -13.53
CA SER A 214 6.84 -16.76 -14.04
C SER A 214 6.19 -15.38 -14.23
N VAL A 215 4.86 -15.32 -14.34
CA VAL A 215 4.12 -14.05 -14.50
C VAL A 215 4.30 -13.11 -13.31
N ILE A 216 4.54 -13.66 -12.11
CA ILE A 216 4.77 -12.88 -10.88
C ILE A 216 6.00 -11.99 -11.02
N ASP A 217 7.04 -12.44 -11.73
CA ASP A 217 8.31 -11.71 -11.82
C ASP A 217 8.27 -10.59 -12.87
N CYS A 218 7.29 -10.61 -13.78
CA CYS A 218 7.26 -9.75 -14.96
C CYS A 218 7.42 -8.25 -14.63
N ALA A 219 6.66 -7.75 -13.67
CA ALA A 219 6.72 -6.34 -13.26
C ALA A 219 8.07 -5.98 -12.59
N ALA A 220 8.58 -6.87 -11.73
CA ALA A 220 9.85 -6.69 -11.04
C ALA A 220 11.05 -6.73 -12.01
N GLU A 221 11.05 -7.70 -12.93
CA GLU A 221 12.07 -7.82 -13.98
C GLU A 221 12.07 -6.63 -14.92
N GLN A 222 10.88 -6.16 -15.33
CA GLN A 222 10.74 -4.95 -16.14
C GLN A 222 11.39 -3.76 -15.43
N MET A 223 11.04 -3.53 -14.17
CA MET A 223 11.56 -2.40 -13.40
C MET A 223 13.08 -2.47 -13.22
N ARG A 224 13.64 -3.65 -12.90
CA ARG A 224 15.09 -3.86 -12.80
C ARG A 224 15.80 -3.62 -14.15
N LYS A 225 15.26 -4.17 -15.24
CA LYS A 225 15.80 -4.02 -16.60
C LYS A 225 15.79 -2.57 -17.08
N HIS A 226 14.77 -1.80 -16.70
CA HIS A 226 14.71 -0.37 -16.99
C HIS A 226 15.66 0.43 -16.10
N GLY A 227 15.93 -0.07 -14.89
CA GLY A 227 16.91 0.51 -13.98
C GLY A 227 18.35 0.46 -14.52
N THR A 228 18.79 -0.69 -15.03
CA THR A 228 20.18 -0.85 -15.51
C THR A 228 20.55 0.02 -16.72
N LYS A 229 19.58 0.67 -17.36
CA LYS A 229 19.78 1.53 -18.53
C LYS A 229 20.09 2.99 -18.19
N GLU A 230 19.96 3.40 -16.93
CA GLU A 230 20.16 4.78 -16.51
C GLU A 230 21.17 4.86 -15.35
N ASP A 231 22.12 5.78 -15.43
CA ASP A 231 23.08 6.03 -14.35
C ASP A 231 22.36 6.56 -13.09
N ASP A 232 22.86 6.15 -11.91
CA ASP A 232 22.47 6.70 -10.59
C ASP A 232 21.00 6.42 -10.21
N THR A 233 20.55 5.18 -10.41
CA THR A 233 19.17 4.94 -10.81
C THR A 233 18.14 5.08 -9.68
N PHE A 234 18.34 4.38 -8.58
CA PHE A 234 17.26 4.16 -7.62
C PHE A 234 17.35 5.02 -6.36
N TRP A 235 18.41 5.80 -6.15
CA TRP A 235 18.41 6.75 -5.04
C TRP A 235 17.32 7.82 -5.20
N LYS A 236 17.03 8.24 -6.44
CA LYS A 236 15.93 9.17 -6.72
C LYS A 236 14.59 8.53 -6.37
N ALA A 237 14.41 7.26 -6.71
CA ALA A 237 13.22 6.49 -6.34
C ALA A 237 13.07 6.46 -4.80
N ARG A 238 14.12 6.10 -4.06
CA ARG A 238 14.15 6.13 -2.59
C ARG A 238 13.68 7.47 -2.04
N MET A 239 14.28 8.55 -2.52
CA MET A 239 13.93 9.89 -2.06
C MET A 239 12.46 10.22 -2.38
N ARG A 240 11.97 9.91 -3.58
CA ARG A 240 10.55 10.15 -3.92
C ARG A 240 9.59 9.29 -3.09
N THR A 241 9.95 8.05 -2.80
CA THR A 241 9.19 7.17 -1.90
C THR A 241 9.11 7.75 -0.49
N ARG A 242 10.19 8.34 0.02
CA ARG A 242 10.17 9.07 1.30
C ARG A 242 9.20 10.23 1.29
N GLU A 243 9.26 11.06 0.24
CA GLU A 243 8.33 12.17 0.09
C GLU A 243 6.87 11.67 -0.04
N LEU A 244 6.64 10.50 -0.64
CA LEU A 244 5.31 9.90 -0.81
C LEU A 244 4.62 9.56 0.52
N MET A 245 5.37 9.13 1.52
CA MET A 245 4.81 8.87 2.86
C MET A 245 4.80 10.15 3.70
N ARG A 246 5.75 11.08 3.51
CA ARG A 246 5.68 12.41 4.17
C ARG A 246 4.42 13.17 3.77
N ILE A 247 4.03 13.14 2.50
CA ILE A 247 2.78 13.78 2.06
C ILE A 247 1.53 13.10 2.63
N MET A 248 1.62 11.84 3.11
CA MET A 248 0.50 11.22 3.85
C MET A 248 0.18 11.98 5.15
N ASN A 249 1.15 12.71 5.73
CA ASN A 249 0.88 13.58 6.89
C ASN A 249 0.03 14.82 6.54
N CYS A 250 -0.21 15.07 5.25
CA CYS A 250 -1.07 16.14 4.76
C CYS A 250 -2.49 15.65 4.40
N VAL A 251 -2.76 14.37 4.59
CA VAL A 251 -4.10 13.79 4.41
C VAL A 251 -4.92 14.10 5.66
N GLN A 252 -6.01 14.86 5.49
CA GLN A 252 -6.83 15.36 6.60
C GLN A 252 -7.79 14.32 7.18
N CYS A 253 -8.18 13.31 6.41
CA CYS A 253 -9.00 12.21 6.91
C CYS A 253 -8.10 11.15 7.57
N ASN A 254 -8.26 10.89 8.86
CA ASN A 254 -7.35 9.99 9.59
C ASN A 254 -7.43 8.54 9.10
N LYS A 255 -8.63 8.07 8.70
CA LYS A 255 -8.78 6.75 8.04
C LYS A 255 -7.98 6.67 6.74
N CYS A 256 -8.12 7.66 5.84
CA CYS A 256 -7.35 7.71 4.59
C CYS A 256 -5.85 7.84 4.86
N ARG A 257 -5.45 8.60 5.90
CA ARG A 257 -4.05 8.78 6.30
C ARG A 257 -3.43 7.46 6.78
N LEU A 258 -4.11 6.73 7.67
CA LEU A 258 -3.66 5.43 8.16
C LEU A 258 -3.43 4.45 7.00
N HIS A 259 -4.45 4.31 6.16
CA HIS A 259 -4.42 3.39 5.02
C HIS A 259 -3.42 3.82 3.95
N GLY A 260 -3.27 5.12 3.71
CA GLY A 260 -2.27 5.70 2.83
C GLY A 260 -0.86 5.40 3.31
N LYS A 261 -0.58 5.59 4.61
CA LYS A 261 0.71 5.25 5.21
C LYS A 261 1.03 3.77 5.08
N ILE A 262 0.08 2.87 5.38
CA ILE A 262 0.26 1.42 5.21
C ILE A 262 0.52 1.06 3.74
N GLY A 263 -0.26 1.63 2.82
CA GLY A 263 -0.11 1.40 1.38
C GLY A 263 1.25 1.85 0.84
N VAL A 264 1.69 3.05 1.24
CA VAL A 264 3.00 3.58 0.86
C VAL A 264 4.11 2.76 1.51
N LEU A 265 4.01 2.39 2.78
CA LEU A 265 5.01 1.54 3.45
C LEU A 265 5.13 0.17 2.75
N GLY A 266 4.00 -0.44 2.35
CA GLY A 266 3.99 -1.70 1.61
C GLY A 266 4.66 -1.58 0.24
N LEU A 267 4.32 -0.54 -0.54
CA LEU A 267 4.98 -0.27 -1.82
C LEU A 267 6.49 0.00 -1.64
N SER A 268 6.85 0.76 -0.61
CA SER A 268 8.24 1.09 -0.30
C SER A 268 9.06 -0.14 0.06
N THR A 269 8.46 -1.02 0.87
CA THR A 269 9.05 -2.32 1.24
C THR A 269 9.22 -3.20 0.01
N ALA A 270 8.24 -3.22 -0.90
CA ALA A 270 8.35 -3.95 -2.16
C ALA A 270 9.53 -3.46 -3.00
N LEU A 271 9.68 -2.15 -3.17
CA LEU A 271 10.80 -1.55 -3.91
C LEU A 271 12.14 -1.86 -3.23
N GLN A 272 12.21 -1.81 -1.90
CA GLN A 272 13.41 -2.17 -1.13
C GLN A 272 13.84 -3.61 -1.38
N ILE A 273 12.90 -4.55 -1.36
CA ILE A 273 13.15 -5.97 -1.61
C ILE A 273 13.65 -6.18 -3.04
N LEU A 274 12.95 -5.59 -4.02
CA LEU A 274 13.20 -5.86 -5.44
C LEU A 274 14.45 -5.18 -5.99
N LEU A 275 14.78 -3.99 -5.46
CA LEU A 275 15.82 -3.12 -6.01
C LEU A 275 17.04 -2.98 -5.08
N GLY A 276 16.89 -3.32 -3.80
CA GLY A 276 17.94 -3.18 -2.79
C GLY A 276 18.27 -1.72 -2.48
N LYS A 277 19.22 -1.49 -1.57
CA LYS A 277 19.63 -0.13 -1.16
C LYS A 277 20.36 0.63 -2.26
N SER A 278 21.27 -0.05 -2.96
CA SER A 278 22.13 0.49 -4.03
C SER A 278 21.52 0.38 -5.43
N GLY A 279 20.31 -0.16 -5.58
CA GLY A 279 19.73 -0.40 -6.90
C GLY A 279 20.33 -1.59 -7.64
N THR A 280 21.13 -2.40 -6.95
CA THR A 280 21.83 -3.58 -7.51
C THR A 280 20.94 -4.83 -7.56
N GLY A 281 19.66 -4.69 -7.22
CA GLY A 281 18.69 -5.78 -7.18
C GLY A 281 18.52 -6.37 -5.79
N VAL A 282 18.04 -7.61 -5.75
CA VAL A 282 17.64 -8.32 -4.52
C VAL A 282 18.86 -8.56 -3.62
N ASP A 283 18.79 -8.06 -2.39
CA ASP A 283 19.82 -8.24 -1.35
C ASP A 283 19.21 -8.97 -0.13
N ARG A 284 19.63 -10.22 0.08
CA ARG A 284 19.13 -11.06 1.17
C ARG A 284 19.44 -10.50 2.56
N GLN A 285 20.53 -9.75 2.71
CA GLN A 285 20.87 -9.13 4.00
C GLN A 285 19.95 -7.94 4.30
N VAL A 286 19.49 -7.23 3.27
CA VAL A 286 18.46 -6.19 3.44
C VAL A 286 17.13 -6.83 3.81
N ILE A 287 16.74 -7.91 3.12
CA ILE A 287 15.48 -8.63 3.40
C ILE A 287 15.47 -9.20 4.82
N SER A 288 16.58 -9.75 5.31
CA SER A 288 16.65 -10.30 6.68
C SER A 288 16.56 -9.26 7.78
N LYS A 289 16.74 -7.97 7.46
CA LYS A 289 16.62 -6.85 8.40
C LYS A 289 15.27 -6.14 8.36
N LEU A 290 14.37 -6.49 7.45
CA LEU A 290 13.04 -5.89 7.38
C LEU A 290 12.29 -6.13 8.69
N HIS A 291 11.66 -5.08 9.20
CA HIS A 291 10.84 -5.17 10.40
C HIS A 291 9.49 -5.84 10.13
N ARG A 292 8.84 -6.27 11.21
CA ARG A 292 7.49 -6.86 11.17
C ARG A 292 6.52 -5.92 10.45
N VAL A 293 6.51 -4.63 10.82
CA VAL A 293 5.58 -3.64 10.25
C VAL A 293 5.76 -3.45 8.74
N GLU A 294 7.00 -3.56 8.23
CA GLU A 294 7.31 -3.47 6.79
C GLU A 294 6.75 -4.69 6.04
N LEU A 295 7.00 -5.91 6.56
CA LEU A 295 6.47 -7.15 5.98
C LEU A 295 4.94 -7.23 6.09
N ALA A 296 4.37 -6.76 7.19
CA ALA A 296 2.93 -6.65 7.37
C ALA A 296 2.33 -5.68 6.37
N ALA A 297 2.90 -4.48 6.21
CA ALA A 297 2.44 -3.51 5.22
C ALA A 297 2.54 -4.05 3.78
N LEU A 298 3.60 -4.81 3.45
CA LEU A 298 3.74 -5.49 2.16
C LEU A 298 2.59 -6.46 1.91
N LEU A 299 2.31 -7.37 2.85
CA LEU A 299 1.24 -8.37 2.71
C LEU A 299 -0.14 -7.71 2.70
N THR A 300 -0.38 -6.72 3.56
CA THR A 300 -1.64 -5.96 3.61
C THR A 300 -1.90 -5.21 2.31
N THR A 301 -0.90 -4.52 1.77
CA THR A 301 -1.03 -3.80 0.49
C THR A 301 -1.23 -4.76 -0.68
N THR A 302 -0.55 -5.92 -0.66
CA THR A 302 -0.77 -7.00 -1.64
C THR A 302 -2.20 -7.52 -1.58
N GLY A 303 -2.75 -7.71 -0.38
CA GLY A 303 -4.14 -8.14 -0.17
C GLY A 303 -5.15 -7.11 -0.67
N LYS A 304 -4.91 -5.82 -0.39
CA LYS A 304 -5.75 -4.72 -0.90
C LYS A 304 -5.77 -4.68 -2.43
N LEU A 305 -4.60 -4.78 -3.07
CA LEU A 305 -4.50 -4.83 -4.53
C LEU A 305 -5.20 -6.06 -5.11
N GLY A 306 -5.03 -7.23 -4.48
CA GLY A 306 -5.71 -8.46 -4.89
C GLY A 306 -7.24 -8.31 -4.83
N ARG A 307 -7.78 -7.71 -3.76
CA ARG A 307 -9.22 -7.37 -3.67
C ARG A 307 -9.64 -6.40 -4.75
N ALA A 308 -8.88 -5.34 -4.99
CA ALA A 308 -9.16 -4.33 -6.01
C ALA A 308 -9.21 -4.94 -7.43
N VAL A 309 -8.30 -5.86 -7.74
CA VAL A 309 -8.28 -6.61 -9.00
C VAL A 309 -9.52 -7.50 -9.13
N MET A 310 -9.87 -8.27 -8.08
CA MET A 310 -11.07 -9.12 -8.11
C MET A 310 -12.35 -8.29 -8.32
N PHE A 311 -12.51 -7.19 -7.59
CA PHE A 311 -13.66 -6.30 -7.74
C PHE A 311 -13.79 -5.74 -9.16
N TYR A 312 -12.69 -5.26 -9.74
CA TYR A 312 -12.71 -4.75 -11.10
C TYR A 312 -13.10 -5.84 -12.10
N GLU A 313 -12.51 -7.03 -11.99
CA GLU A 313 -12.82 -8.17 -12.85
C GLU A 313 -14.29 -8.60 -12.76
N ASP A 314 -14.86 -8.65 -11.56
CA ASP A 314 -16.26 -9.02 -11.35
C ASP A 314 -17.22 -8.02 -12.02
N ARG A 315 -16.90 -6.72 -11.97
CA ARG A 315 -17.74 -5.66 -12.58
C ARG A 315 -17.63 -5.62 -14.09
N ILE A 316 -16.47 -5.97 -14.66
CA ILE A 316 -16.29 -6.06 -16.12
C ILE A 316 -16.85 -7.38 -16.69
N LYS A 317 -16.59 -8.52 -16.05
CA LYS A 317 -17.07 -9.85 -16.51
C LYS A 317 -18.55 -10.08 -16.24
N GLY A 318 -19.10 -9.50 -15.18
CA GLY A 318 -20.50 -9.63 -14.79
C GLY A 318 -21.51 -8.97 -15.73
N GLY A 319 -21.08 -8.37 -16.84
CA GLY A 319 -21.98 -7.79 -17.85
C GLY A 319 -22.72 -6.51 -17.42
N GLY A 320 -22.49 -6.00 -16.21
CA GLY A 320 -23.14 -4.78 -15.71
C GLY A 320 -22.62 -3.48 -16.32
N MET A 321 -21.43 -3.49 -16.92
CA MET A 321 -20.76 -2.27 -17.41
C MET A 321 -20.15 -2.41 -18.82
N GLY A 322 -20.42 -3.53 -19.51
CA GLY A 322 -20.07 -3.73 -20.92
C GLY A 322 -21.08 -3.09 -21.86
N GLY A 323 -21.06 -1.76 -21.99
CA GLY A 323 -21.90 -1.04 -22.94
C GLY A 323 -21.61 0.45 -22.95
N GLY A 324 -20.73 0.86 -23.88
CA GLY A 324 -20.31 2.22 -24.14
C GLY A 324 -19.09 2.25 -25.05
#